data_AF-A0A126QTE0-F1
#
_entry.id   AF-A0A126QTE0-F1
#
_cell.length_a   1.000
_cell.length_b   1.000
_cell.length_c   1.000
_cell.angle_alpha   90.00
_cell.angle_beta   90.00
_cell.angle_gamma   90.00
#
_symmetry.space_group_name_H-M   'P 1'
#
loop_
_entity.id
_entity.type
_entity.pdbx_description
1 polymer ?
#
loop_
_entity_poly.entity_id
_entity_poly.type
_entity_poly.pdbx_seq_one_letter_code
_entity_poly.pdbx_strand_id
1 'polypeptide(L)'
;MDRADKLREAERLLNQAADLMDEALRMSGMESRSGDDSATIRRIASDRDYAGSLHNIAEDLDYKEVEQPVWTQPLTSPKKQFDLAGREGKD
;
A
#
# COMPACT_ATOMS: atom_id res chain seq x y z
N MET A 1 -7.75 13.70 14.53
CA MET A 1 -7.64 12.62 13.55
C MET A 1 -7.81 13.25 12.19
N ASP A 2 -6.72 13.33 11.45
CA ASP A 2 -6.72 13.88 10.09
C ASP A 2 -7.29 12.85 9.09
N ARG A 3 -7.54 13.26 7.83
CA ARG A 3 -8.00 12.43 6.73
C ARG A 3 -7.10 11.22 6.48
N ALA A 4 -5.78 11.38 6.52
CA ALA A 4 -4.86 10.25 6.33
C ALA A 4 -4.98 9.23 7.46
N ASP A 5 -5.10 9.69 8.72
CA ASP A 5 -5.35 8.82 9.87
C ASP A 5 -6.66 8.03 9.72
N LYS A 6 -7.72 8.65 9.18
CA LYS A 6 -9.00 7.97 8.94
C LYS A 6 -8.86 6.86 7.90
N LEU A 7 -8.09 7.09 6.84
CA LEU A 7 -7.83 6.09 5.80
C LEU A 7 -7.00 4.93 6.34
N ARG A 8 -5.98 5.21 7.16
CA ARG A 8 -5.18 4.18 7.83
C ARG A 8 -6.00 3.33 8.81
N GLU A 9 -6.89 3.97 9.56
CA GLU A 9 -7.81 3.23 10.43
C GLU A 9 -8.80 2.38 9.61
N ALA A 10 -9.28 2.88 8.49
CA ALA A 10 -10.12 2.11 7.57
C ALA A 10 -9.36 0.93 6.95
N GLU A 11 -8.11 1.11 6.52
CA GLU A 11 -7.22 0.03 6.05
C GLU A 11 -7.10 -1.08 7.11
N ARG A 12 -6.81 -0.70 8.36
CA ARG A 12 -6.69 -1.63 9.49
C ARG A 12 -7.99 -2.42 9.72
N LEU A 13 -9.13 -1.72 9.75
CA LEU A 13 -10.43 -2.33 9.99
C LEU A 13 -10.85 -3.27 8.86
N LEU A 14 -10.58 -2.92 7.60
CA LEU A 14 -10.89 -3.77 6.45
C LEU A 14 -10.05 -5.04 6.43
N ASN A 15 -8.75 -4.94 6.74
CA ASN A 15 -7.89 -6.12 6.84
C ASN A 15 -8.36 -7.03 7.98
N GLN A 16 -8.70 -6.45 9.15
CA GLN A 16 -9.26 -7.22 10.26
C GLN A 16 -10.59 -7.89 9.89
N ALA A 17 -11.46 -7.20 9.15
CA ALA A 17 -12.71 -7.77 8.67
C ALA A 17 -12.48 -8.94 7.70
N ALA A 18 -11.53 -8.80 6.76
CA ALA A 18 -11.16 -9.87 5.84
C ALA A 18 -10.64 -11.12 6.59
N ASP A 19 -9.82 -10.94 7.63
CA ASP A 19 -9.32 -12.05 8.44
C ASP A 19 -10.45 -12.76 9.21
N LEU A 20 -11.37 -11.99 9.81
CA LEU A 20 -12.54 -12.55 10.50
C LEU A 20 -13.48 -13.29 9.54
N MET A 21 -13.66 -12.78 8.32
CA MET A 21 -14.45 -13.44 7.28
C MET A 21 -13.83 -14.79 6.90
N ASP A 22 -12.53 -14.82 6.60
CA ASP A 22 -11.83 -16.06 6.23
C ASP A 22 -11.88 -17.08 7.37
N GLU A 23 -11.68 -16.64 8.61
CA GLU A 23 -11.75 -17.52 9.78
C GLU A 23 -13.15 -18.11 9.95
N ALA A 24 -14.20 -17.29 9.92
CA ALA A 24 -15.57 -17.73 10.08
C ALA A 24 -15.99 -18.74 8.98
N LEU A 25 -15.59 -18.47 7.73
CA LEU A 25 -15.91 -19.34 6.60
C LEU A 25 -15.14 -20.65 6.66
N ARG A 26 -13.88 -20.62 7.07
CA ARG A 26 -13.06 -21.81 7.30
C ARG A 26 -13.63 -22.67 8.42
N MET A 27 -14.03 -22.07 9.53
CA MET A 27 -14.69 -22.79 10.63
C MET A 27 -16.02 -23.42 10.21
N SER A 28 -16.69 -22.83 9.22
CA SER A 28 -17.99 -23.30 8.73
C SER A 28 -17.90 -24.27 7.54
N GLY A 29 -16.70 -24.53 7.00
CA GLY A 29 -16.51 -25.32 5.77
C GLY A 29 -17.16 -24.69 4.53
N MET A 30 -17.26 -23.35 4.51
CA MET A 30 -17.90 -22.56 3.44
C MET A 30 -16.91 -21.62 2.74
N GLU A 31 -15.62 -21.93 2.75
CA GLU A 31 -14.55 -21.11 2.17
C GLU A 31 -14.86 -20.74 0.70
N SER A 32 -15.41 -21.69 -0.07
CA SER A 32 -15.76 -21.48 -1.48
C SER A 32 -16.89 -20.48 -1.73
N ARG A 33 -17.69 -20.12 -0.70
CA ARG A 33 -18.82 -19.19 -0.84
C ARG A 33 -18.40 -17.72 -0.82
N SER A 34 -17.28 -17.40 -0.20
CA SER A 34 -16.69 -16.06 -0.27
C SER A 34 -16.14 -15.74 -1.65
N GLY A 35 -15.75 -16.78 -2.41
CA GLY A 35 -14.94 -16.56 -3.61
C GLY A 35 -13.71 -15.72 -3.25
N ASP A 36 -13.56 -14.60 -3.95
CA ASP A 36 -12.43 -13.67 -3.82
C ASP A 36 -12.76 -12.41 -2.98
N ASP A 37 -13.83 -12.43 -2.17
CA ASP A 37 -14.28 -11.25 -1.43
C ASP A 37 -13.22 -10.75 -0.43
N SER A 38 -12.65 -11.64 0.39
CA SER A 38 -11.60 -11.26 1.34
C SER A 38 -10.32 -10.79 0.65
N ALA A 39 -9.98 -11.39 -0.51
CA ALA A 39 -8.88 -10.92 -1.36
C ALA A 39 -9.16 -9.52 -1.94
N THR A 40 -10.39 -9.26 -2.37
CA THR A 40 -10.82 -7.95 -2.89
C THR A 40 -10.76 -6.88 -1.80
N ILE A 41 -11.18 -7.20 -0.58
CA ILE A 41 -11.09 -6.31 0.57
C ILE A 41 -9.63 -5.96 0.86
N ARG A 42 -8.73 -6.96 0.92
CA ARG A 42 -7.29 -6.73 1.15
C ARG A 42 -6.66 -5.89 0.04
N ARG A 43 -7.08 -6.11 -1.22
CA ARG A 43 -6.65 -5.32 -2.37
C ARG A 43 -7.04 -3.85 -2.23
N ILE A 44 -8.30 -3.57 -1.88
CA ILE A 44 -8.78 -2.19 -1.66
C ILE A 44 -8.10 -1.57 -0.43
N ALA A 45 -7.84 -2.33 0.62
CA ALA A 45 -7.24 -1.81 1.84
C ALA A 45 -5.77 -1.44 1.65
N SER A 46 -4.95 -2.37 1.16
CA SER A 46 -3.49 -2.33 1.39
C SER A 46 -2.61 -2.69 0.19
N ASP A 47 -3.18 -3.03 -0.98
CA ASP A 47 -2.37 -3.37 -2.15
C ASP A 47 -1.63 -2.13 -2.68
N ARG A 48 -0.29 -2.22 -2.68
CA ARG A 48 0.61 -1.15 -3.14
C ARG A 48 0.56 -0.96 -4.65
N ASP A 49 0.28 -2.03 -5.40
CA ASP A 49 0.18 -1.98 -6.86
C ASP A 49 -1.20 -1.46 -7.31
N TYR A 50 -2.18 -1.47 -6.41
CA TYR A 50 -3.48 -0.88 -6.65
C TYR A 50 -3.47 0.60 -6.27
N ALA A 51 -3.34 1.49 -7.26
CA ALA A 51 -3.32 2.95 -7.04
C ALA A 51 -4.51 3.50 -6.22
N GLY A 52 -5.66 2.82 -6.28
CA GLY A 52 -6.87 3.19 -5.52
C GLY A 52 -6.95 2.59 -4.12
N SER A 53 -5.90 1.95 -3.61
CA SER A 53 -5.91 1.38 -2.27
C SER A 53 -5.90 2.47 -1.20
N LEU A 54 -6.51 2.21 -0.05
CA LEU A 54 -6.56 3.16 1.06
C LEU A 54 -5.16 3.52 1.54
N HIS A 55 -4.25 2.54 1.56
CA HIS A 55 -2.83 2.73 1.83
C HIS A 55 -2.22 3.82 0.94
N ASN A 56 -2.34 3.67 -0.38
CA ASN A 56 -1.74 4.60 -1.34
C ASN A 56 -2.37 5.99 -1.25
N ILE A 57 -3.69 6.07 -1.05
CA ILE A 57 -4.39 7.36 -0.90
C ILE A 57 -3.95 8.06 0.40
N ALA A 58 -3.74 7.33 1.50
CA ALA A 58 -3.25 7.90 2.74
C ALA A 58 -1.82 8.46 2.58
N GLU A 59 -0.94 7.73 1.90
CA GLU A 59 0.42 8.19 1.57
C GLU A 59 0.39 9.44 0.66
N ASP A 60 -0.50 9.48 -0.33
CA ASP A 60 -0.68 10.64 -1.20
C ASP A 60 -1.15 11.88 -0.43
N LEU A 61 -2.00 11.71 0.58
CA LEU A 61 -2.47 12.81 1.42
C LEU A 61 -1.34 13.36 2.28
N ASP A 62 -0.58 12.49 2.94
CA ASP A 62 0.59 12.90 3.73
C ASP A 62 1.59 13.64 2.83
N TYR A 63 1.87 13.11 1.64
CA TYR A 63 2.79 13.74 0.69
C TYR A 63 2.30 15.11 0.21
N LYS A 64 0.99 15.32 0.06
CA LYS A 64 0.39 16.62 -0.32
C LYS A 64 0.35 17.62 0.83
N GLU A 65 0.28 17.17 2.08
CA GLU A 65 0.33 18.03 3.26
C GLU A 65 1.75 18.50 3.57
N VAL A 66 2.77 17.72 3.20
CA VAL A 66 4.14 18.21 3.15
C VAL A 66 4.30 19.08 1.89
N GLU A 67 4.05 20.40 1.99
CA GLU A 67 4.38 21.40 0.95
C GLU A 67 5.85 21.28 0.52
N GLN A 68 6.15 20.39 -0.42
CA GLN A 68 7.44 20.29 -1.10
C GLN A 68 7.18 20.73 -2.54
N PRO A 69 7.62 21.93 -2.92
CA PRO A 69 7.52 22.37 -4.30
C PRO A 69 8.12 21.32 -5.25
N VAL A 70 7.47 21.05 -6.38
CA VAL A 70 7.88 20.01 -7.35
C VAL A 70 9.35 20.11 -7.80
N TRP A 71 9.98 21.28 -7.65
CA TRP A 71 11.40 21.51 -7.93
C TRP A 71 12.39 20.96 -6.88
N THR A 72 11.94 20.53 -5.69
CA THR A 72 12.79 19.89 -4.66
C THR A 72 12.92 18.38 -4.82
N GLN A 73 12.14 17.78 -5.72
CA GLN A 73 12.09 16.33 -5.96
C GLN A 73 12.86 16.00 -7.26
N PRO A 74 14.08 15.47 -7.21
CA PRO A 74 14.73 14.99 -8.42
C PRO A 74 13.98 13.75 -8.91
N LEU A 75 13.37 13.84 -10.10
CA LEU A 75 12.63 12.76 -10.79
C LEU A 75 13.53 11.59 -11.24
N THR A 76 14.34 11.03 -10.33
CA THR A 76 15.56 10.24 -10.57
C THR A 76 16.79 11.15 -10.69
N SER A 77 17.68 11.09 -9.69
CA SER A 77 19.02 11.65 -9.82
C SER A 77 19.86 10.72 -10.70
N PRO A 78 20.46 11.19 -11.82
CA PRO A 78 21.39 10.39 -12.61
C PRO A 78 22.51 9.78 -11.76
N LYS A 79 22.88 10.41 -10.64
CA LYS A 79 23.93 9.90 -9.73
C LYS A 79 23.61 8.53 -9.12
N LYS A 80 22.34 8.15 -8.95
CA LYS A 80 21.98 6.80 -8.47
C LYS A 80 22.14 5.71 -9.54
N GLN A 81 22.18 6.08 -10.83
CA GLN A 81 22.37 5.12 -11.92
C GLN A 81 23.85 4.77 -12.13
N PHE A 82 24.78 5.65 -11.71
CA PHE A 82 26.22 5.43 -11.86
C PHE A 82 26.88 4.69 -10.69
N ASP A 83 26.27 4.66 -9.49
CA ASP A 83 26.84 3.96 -8.32
C ASP A 83 26.83 2.42 -8.47
N LEU A 84 25.99 1.87 -9.36
CA LEU A 84 25.98 0.43 -9.66
C LEU A 84 26.98 0.04 -10.77
N ALA A 85 27.49 1.01 -11.55
CA ALA A 85 28.47 0.76 -12.61
C ALA A 85 29.94 0.86 -12.14
N GLY A 86 30.18 1.42 -10.95
CA GLY A 86 31.54 1.66 -10.43
C GLY A 86 32.07 0.59 -9.45
N ARG A 87 31.31 -0.48 -9.18
CA ARG A 87 31.72 -1.55 -8.25
C ARG A 87 32.27 -2.82 -8.92
N GLU A 88 32.33 -2.88 -10.24
CA GLU A 88 32.95 -3.99 -10.96
C GLU A 88 34.20 -3.55 -11.73
N GLY A 89 35.37 -3.83 -11.13
CA GLY A 89 36.67 -3.85 -11.77
C GLY A 89 37.49 -2.57 -11.56
N LYS A 90 38.74 -2.60 -11.11
CA LYS A 90 39.71 -3.68 -10.91
C LYS A 90 40.82 -3.10 -10.01
N ASP A 91 41.37 -3.98 -9.17
CA ASP A 91 42.78 -4.15 -8.81
C ASP A 91 43.80 -3.15 -9.35
#